data_AF-H9FIG6-F1
#
_entry.id   AF-H9FIG6-F1
#
_cell.length_a   1.000
_cell.length_b   1.000
_cell.length_c   1.000
_cell.angle_alpha   90.00
_cell.angle_beta   90.00
_cell.angle_gamma   90.00
#
_symmetry.space_group_name_H-M   'P 1'
#
loop_
_entity.id
_entity.type
_entity.pdbx_description
1 polymer ?
#
loop_
_entity_poly.entity_id
_entity_poly.type
_entity_poly.pdbx_seq_one_letter_code
_entity_poly.pdbx_strand_id
1 'polypeptide(L)'
;HMQSIIDKLQTPASFAQSVQELTIALQRTGDPANLNRLRPHLELLANIDPSPDAPPPTWEQLENGLVAVRTVVHGLVDYIQNHSKKGTDQQQPPQHSKYKTYMCRDMKQRGGCPRGASCTFAHSQEELEKFRKMNKR
;
A
#
# COMPACT_ATOMS: atom_id res chain seq x y z
N HIS A 1 -0.01 13.88 20.53
CA HIS A 1 -0.47 12.79 21.42
C HIS A 1 -0.21 11.42 20.82
N MET A 2 -0.79 11.09 19.65
CA MET A 2 -0.63 9.77 19.00
C MET A 2 0.83 9.37 18.69
N GLN A 3 1.66 10.28 18.16
CA GLN A 3 3.08 9.97 17.87
C GLN A 3 3.82 9.47 19.12
N SER A 4 3.68 10.18 20.24
CA SER A 4 4.32 9.80 21.50
C SER A 4 3.85 8.46 22.06
N ILE A 5 2.60 8.06 21.78
CA ILE A 5 2.09 6.74 22.16
C ILE A 5 2.78 5.66 21.31
N ILE A 6 2.88 5.88 19.99
CA ILE A 6 3.51 4.94 19.07
C ILE A 6 4.97 4.71 19.46
N ASP A 7 5.72 5.79 19.73
CA ASP A 7 7.13 5.69 20.09
C ASP A 7 7.33 4.93 21.41
N LYS A 8 6.44 5.14 22.39
CA LYS A 8 6.49 4.44 23.68
C LYS A 8 6.12 2.96 23.61
N LEU A 9 5.40 2.55 22.57
CA LEU A 9 5.04 1.15 22.33
C LEU A 9 6.13 0.39 21.56
N GLN A 10 7.13 1.08 20.99
CA GLN A 10 8.25 0.43 20.35
C GLN A 10 9.15 -0.26 21.38
N THR A 11 9.51 -1.49 21.08
CA THR A 11 10.45 -2.32 21.87
C THR A 11 11.51 -2.87 20.93
N PRO A 12 12.67 -3.35 21.44
CA PRO A 12 13.66 -4.02 20.61
C PRO A 12 13.10 -5.20 19.81
N ALA A 13 12.06 -5.89 20.33
CA ALA A 13 11.40 -6.99 19.65
C ALA A 13 10.41 -6.55 18.54
N SER A 14 10.05 -5.26 18.47
CA SER A 14 9.02 -4.76 17.55
C SER A 14 9.39 -5.00 16.09
N PHE A 15 10.67 -4.96 15.72
CA PHE A 15 11.06 -5.26 14.35
C PHE A 15 10.82 -6.73 13.99
N ALA A 16 11.23 -7.67 14.85
CA ALA A 16 10.96 -9.10 14.64
C ALA A 16 9.45 -9.41 14.53
N GLN A 17 8.62 -8.72 15.34
CA GLN A 17 7.17 -8.81 15.25
C GLN A 17 6.65 -8.32 13.89
N SER A 18 7.14 -7.18 13.38
CA SER A 18 6.76 -6.68 12.05
C SER A 18 7.15 -7.64 10.92
N VAL A 19 8.25 -8.39 11.03
CA VAL A 19 8.64 -9.43 10.05
C VAL A 19 7.62 -10.59 10.05
N GLN A 20 7.12 -10.98 11.22
CA GLN A 20 6.07 -11.99 11.34
C GLN A 20 4.75 -11.50 10.74
N GLU A 21 4.35 -10.26 11.04
CA GLU A 21 3.15 -9.64 10.48
C GLU A 21 3.22 -9.55 8.94
N LEU A 22 4.38 -9.19 8.40
CA LEU A 22 4.62 -9.21 6.96
C LEU A 22 4.42 -10.63 6.39
N THR A 23 4.99 -11.65 7.05
CA THR A 23 4.85 -13.05 6.61
C THR A 23 3.38 -13.47 6.57
N ILE A 24 2.59 -13.11 7.58
CA ILE A 24 1.15 -13.37 7.64
C ILE A 24 0.42 -12.65 6.50
N ALA A 25 0.77 -11.39 6.24
CA ALA A 25 0.19 -10.62 5.14
C ALA A 25 0.49 -11.23 3.75
N LEU A 26 1.71 -11.74 3.56
CA LEU A 26 2.12 -12.42 2.33
C LEU A 26 1.39 -13.75 2.13
N GLN A 27 1.20 -14.55 3.19
CA GLN A 27 0.41 -15.78 3.14
C GLN A 27 -1.04 -15.53 2.70
N ARG A 28 -1.64 -14.42 3.14
CA ARG A 28 -3.01 -14.05 2.76
C ARG A 28 -3.15 -13.64 1.29
N THR A 29 -2.07 -13.12 0.68
CA THR A 29 -2.08 -12.59 -0.69
C THR A 29 -1.44 -13.53 -1.72
N GLY A 30 -0.83 -14.63 -1.27
CA GLY A 30 -0.17 -15.63 -2.11
C GLY A 30 1.25 -15.26 -2.54
N ASP A 31 1.80 -14.14 -2.04
CA ASP A 31 3.18 -13.69 -2.28
C ASP A 31 3.66 -13.71 -3.75
N PRO A 32 2.99 -12.97 -4.67
CA PRO A 32 3.30 -13.03 -6.10
C PRO A 32 4.70 -12.50 -6.46
N ALA A 33 5.33 -11.73 -5.57
CA ALA A 33 6.68 -11.19 -5.75
C ALA A 33 7.75 -12.02 -5.01
N ASN A 34 7.37 -13.14 -4.40
CA ASN A 34 8.25 -13.99 -3.60
C ASN A 34 9.05 -13.21 -2.54
N LEU A 35 8.39 -12.28 -1.84
CA LEU A 35 8.99 -11.46 -0.78
C LEU A 35 9.41 -12.30 0.43
N ASN A 36 8.84 -13.50 0.63
CA ASN A 36 9.30 -14.43 1.65
C ASN A 36 10.80 -14.76 1.53
N ARG A 37 11.42 -14.64 0.34
CA ARG A 37 12.88 -14.78 0.18
C ARG A 37 13.70 -13.80 1.04
N LEU A 38 13.11 -12.67 1.42
CA LEU A 38 13.76 -11.64 2.24
C LEU A 38 13.73 -11.98 3.73
N ARG A 39 12.90 -12.92 4.16
CA ARG A 39 12.72 -13.29 5.56
C ARG A 39 14.02 -13.56 6.33
N PRO A 40 14.95 -14.43 5.88
CA PRO A 40 16.18 -14.69 6.64
C PRO A 40 17.06 -13.45 6.78
N HIS A 41 17.04 -12.54 5.80
CA HIS A 41 17.77 -11.28 5.86
C HIS A 41 17.13 -10.32 6.87
N LEU A 42 15.80 -10.24 6.89
CA LEU A 42 15.05 -9.44 7.85
C LEU A 42 15.20 -9.97 9.29
N GLU A 43 15.18 -11.29 9.48
CA GLU A 43 15.41 -11.93 10.79
C GLU A 43 16.84 -11.68 11.27
N LEU A 44 17.84 -11.73 10.38
CA LEU A 44 19.22 -11.36 10.72
C LEU A 44 19.32 -9.92 11.19
N LEU A 45 18.71 -8.98 10.47
CA LEU A 45 18.69 -7.56 10.84
C LEU A 45 17.93 -7.31 12.15
N ALA A 46 16.85 -8.05 12.39
CA ALA A 46 16.06 -7.95 13.62
C ALA A 46 16.78 -8.47 14.86
N ASN A 47 17.79 -9.32 14.70
CA ASN A 47 18.62 -9.82 15.79
C ASN A 47 19.81 -8.90 16.15
N ILE A 48 20.02 -7.80 15.42
CA ILE A 48 21.07 -6.83 15.77
C ILE A 48 20.64 -6.07 17.02
N ASP A 49 21.47 -6.06 18.05
CA ASP A 49 21.23 -5.31 19.29
C ASP A 49 21.32 -3.80 19.02
N PRO A 50 20.24 -3.02 19.19
CA PRO A 50 20.24 -1.58 18.97
C PRO A 50 20.73 -0.78 20.19
N SER A 51 21.04 -1.45 21.32
CA SER A 51 21.51 -0.80 22.54
C SER A 51 22.82 -0.05 22.29
N PRO A 52 23.01 1.15 22.88
CA PRO A 52 24.31 1.83 22.82
C PRO A 52 25.44 1.05 23.50
N ASP A 53 25.09 0.12 24.40
CA ASP A 53 26.02 -0.74 25.13
C ASP A 53 26.34 -2.05 24.39
N ALA A 54 25.80 -2.24 23.18
CA ALA A 54 26.05 -3.43 22.38
C ALA A 54 27.56 -3.54 22.04
N PRO A 55 28.13 -4.76 22.09
CA PRO A 55 29.52 -4.97 21.70
C PRO A 55 29.71 -4.63 20.20
N PRO A 56 30.91 -4.17 19.81
CA PRO A 56 31.19 -3.92 18.41
C PRO A 56 31.06 -5.21 17.58
N PRO A 57 30.50 -5.14 16.35
CA PRO A 57 30.32 -6.31 15.53
C PRO A 57 31.66 -6.87 15.06
N THR A 58 31.73 -8.18 14.86
CA THR A 58 32.81 -8.81 14.11
C THR A 58 32.74 -8.41 12.63
N TRP A 59 33.84 -8.56 11.89
CA TRP A 59 33.86 -8.31 10.45
C TRP A 59 32.82 -9.16 9.69
N GLU A 60 32.65 -10.41 10.10
CA GLU A 60 31.64 -11.30 9.53
C GLU A 60 30.21 -10.82 9.82
N GLN A 61 29.92 -10.37 11.04
CA GLN A 61 28.62 -9.79 11.39
C GLN A 61 28.33 -8.51 10.59
N LEU A 62 29.35 -7.66 10.41
CA LEU A 62 29.24 -6.44 9.61
C LEU A 62 28.94 -6.76 8.14
N GLU A 63 29.70 -7.68 7.54
CA GLU A 63 29.49 -8.12 6.16
C GLU A 63 28.08 -8.69 5.97
N ASN A 64 27.68 -9.63 6.83
CA ASN A 64 26.35 -10.25 6.78
C ASN A 64 25.23 -9.22 6.95
N GLY A 65 25.38 -8.26 7.87
CA GLY A 65 24.43 -7.16 8.06
C GLY A 65 24.28 -6.29 6.81
N LEU A 66 25.40 -5.89 6.19
CA LEU A 66 25.38 -5.07 4.98
C LEU A 66 24.79 -5.81 3.77
N VAL A 67 25.11 -7.08 3.60
CA VAL A 67 24.52 -7.94 2.56
C VAL A 67 23.01 -8.08 2.78
N ALA A 68 22.57 -8.29 4.03
CA ALA A 68 21.16 -8.38 4.36
C ALA A 68 20.40 -7.08 4.06
N VAL A 69 20.92 -5.92 4.47
CA VAL A 69 20.32 -4.60 4.17
C VAL A 69 20.22 -4.41 2.65
N ARG A 70 21.31 -4.65 1.91
CA ARG A 70 21.33 -4.50 0.46
C ARG A 70 20.24 -5.35 -0.20
N THR A 71 20.15 -6.62 0.16
CA THR A 71 19.16 -7.56 -0.40
C THR A 71 17.73 -7.12 -0.12
N VAL A 72 17.44 -6.68 1.12
CA VAL A 72 16.10 -6.20 1.52
C VAL A 72 15.72 -4.93 0.76
N VAL A 73 16.62 -3.94 0.68
CA VAL A 73 16.36 -2.68 -0.02
C VAL A 73 16.16 -2.92 -1.52
N HIS A 74 16.98 -3.76 -2.15
CA HIS A 74 16.78 -4.16 -3.53
C HIS A 74 15.41 -4.84 -3.75
N GLY A 75 15.02 -5.76 -2.86
CA GLY A 75 13.72 -6.43 -2.92
C GLY A 75 12.54 -5.47 -2.78
N LEU A 76 12.67 -4.44 -1.92
CA LEU A 76 11.65 -3.40 -1.78
C LEU A 76 11.49 -2.58 -3.07
N VAL A 77 12.60 -2.17 -3.68
CA VAL A 77 12.58 -1.40 -4.94
C VAL A 77 11.95 -2.23 -6.06
N ASP A 78 12.36 -3.49 -6.22
CA ASP A 78 11.80 -4.44 -7.19
C ASP A 78 10.28 -4.60 -7.00
N TYR A 79 9.83 -4.79 -5.77
CA TYR A 79 8.40 -4.86 -5.46
C TYR A 79 7.65 -3.59 -5.85
N ILE A 80 8.17 -2.42 -5.50
CA ILE A 80 7.52 -1.15 -5.82
C ILE A 80 7.45 -0.91 -7.34
N GLN A 81 8.48 -1.31 -8.09
CA GLN A 81 8.51 -1.09 -9.53
C GLN A 81 7.61 -2.08 -10.30
N ASN A 82 7.58 -3.34 -9.87
CA ASN A 82 7.00 -4.42 -10.65
C ASN A 82 5.65 -4.92 -10.11
N HIS A 83 5.36 -4.71 -8.82
CA HIS A 83 4.19 -5.26 -8.13
C HIS A 83 3.32 -4.21 -7.41
N SER A 84 3.86 -3.04 -7.06
CA SER A 84 3.01 -1.88 -6.78
C SER A 84 2.47 -1.38 -8.10
N LYS A 85 1.35 -1.96 -8.55
CA LYS A 85 0.44 -1.24 -9.43
C LYS A 85 0.24 0.10 -8.75
N LYS A 86 0.84 1.17 -9.29
CA LYS A 86 0.45 2.54 -8.94
C LYS A 86 -1.04 2.55 -9.16
N GLY A 87 -1.79 2.39 -8.07
CA GLY A 87 -3.15 2.83 -8.00
C GLY A 87 -3.07 4.32 -8.23
N THR A 88 -3.14 4.74 -9.50
CA THR A 88 -4.21 5.66 -9.80
C THR A 88 -5.46 5.00 -9.25
N ASP A 89 -5.77 5.36 -8.01
CA ASP A 89 -7.11 5.38 -7.48
C ASP A 89 -7.91 6.30 -8.42
N GLN A 90 -8.15 5.83 -9.65
CA GLN A 90 -9.50 5.90 -10.13
C GLN A 90 -10.22 5.00 -9.14
N GLN A 91 -10.74 5.59 -8.07
CA GLN A 91 -12.05 5.22 -7.55
C GLN A 91 -12.87 4.85 -8.78
N GLN A 92 -12.87 3.56 -9.14
CA GLN A 92 -13.92 3.04 -9.99
C GLN A 92 -15.15 3.35 -9.16
N PRO A 93 -15.98 4.29 -9.60
CA PRO A 93 -17.16 4.60 -8.84
C PRO A 93 -17.92 3.28 -8.68
N PRO A 94 -18.52 3.06 -7.50
CA PRO A 94 -19.12 1.79 -7.14
C PRO A 94 -19.91 1.26 -8.34
N GLN A 95 -19.59 0.03 -8.75
CA GLN A 95 -20.23 -0.74 -9.83
C GLN A 95 -21.68 -1.06 -9.46
N HIS A 96 -22.46 -0.02 -9.17
CA HIS A 96 -23.88 -0.09 -9.01
C HIS A 96 -24.48 0.18 -10.39
N SER A 97 -25.33 -0.71 -10.87
CA SER A 97 -25.96 -0.66 -12.21
C SER A 97 -26.80 0.60 -12.48
N LYS A 98 -26.86 1.56 -11.55
CA LYS A 98 -27.58 2.84 -11.65
C LYS A 98 -26.67 4.07 -11.52
N TYR A 99 -25.34 3.89 -11.42
CA TYR A 99 -24.41 5.01 -11.32
C TYR A 99 -24.30 5.76 -12.67
N LYS A 100 -24.54 7.08 -12.64
CA LYS A 100 -24.45 8.00 -13.79
C LYS A 100 -25.28 7.57 -15.01
N THR A 101 -26.41 6.89 -14.78
CA THR A 101 -27.38 6.51 -15.82
C THR A 101 -28.46 7.57 -16.10
N TYR A 102 -28.45 8.67 -15.35
CA TYR A 102 -29.33 9.83 -15.51
C TYR A 102 -28.54 11.14 -15.42
N MET A 103 -28.99 12.18 -16.13
CA MET A 103 -28.36 13.51 -16.13
C MET A 103 -28.62 14.26 -14.81
N CYS A 104 -27.60 14.94 -14.30
CA CYS A 104 -27.70 15.73 -13.08
C CYS A 104 -28.53 17.00 -13.31
N ARG A 105 -29.59 17.16 -12.52
CA ARG A 105 -30.49 18.34 -12.61
C ARG A 105 -29.78 19.64 -12.25
N ASP A 106 -28.95 19.62 -11.21
CA ASP A 106 -28.23 20.81 -10.72
C ASP A 106 -27.22 21.30 -11.76
N MET A 107 -26.45 20.38 -12.35
CA MET A 107 -25.52 20.71 -13.42
C MET A 107 -26.25 21.31 -14.63
N LYS A 108 -27.38 20.70 -15.02
CA LYS A 108 -28.18 21.16 -16.17
C LYS A 108 -28.83 22.53 -15.94
N GLN A 109 -29.28 22.83 -14.73
CA GLN A 109 -30.06 24.05 -14.44
C GLN A 109 -29.19 25.22 -13.97
N ARG A 110 -28.11 24.95 -13.23
CA ARG A 110 -27.30 25.98 -12.57
C ARG A 110 -25.89 26.10 -13.13
N GLY A 111 -25.49 25.22 -14.04
CA GLY A 111 -24.11 25.13 -14.54
C GLY A 111 -23.10 24.65 -13.49
N GLY A 112 -23.58 24.24 -12.31
CA GLY A 112 -22.74 23.79 -11.20
C GLY A 112 -23.50 22.82 -10.30
N CYS A 113 -22.84 21.71 -9.93
CA CYS A 113 -23.39 20.74 -9.00
C CYS A 113 -22.66 20.82 -7.65
N PRO A 114 -23.39 21.00 -6.52
CA PRO A 114 -22.77 21.06 -5.20
C PRO A 114 -22.08 19.75 -4.79
N ARG A 115 -22.42 18.64 -5.45
CA ARG A 115 -21.81 17.32 -5.21
C ARG A 115 -20.49 17.09 -5.96
N GLY A 116 -20.10 17.98 -6.89
CA GLY A 116 -18.86 17.88 -7.64
C GLY A 116 -18.64 16.50 -8.28
N ALA A 117 -17.41 16.00 -8.23
CA ALA A 117 -17.04 14.69 -8.78
C ALA A 117 -17.77 13.50 -8.09
N SER A 118 -18.27 13.69 -6.87
CA SER A 118 -19.00 12.68 -6.10
C SER A 118 -20.47 12.55 -6.51
N CYS A 119 -20.94 13.32 -7.49
CA CYS A 119 -22.31 13.22 -7.98
C CYS A 119 -22.56 11.84 -8.64
N THR A 120 -23.64 11.18 -8.23
CA THR A 120 -24.06 9.89 -8.80
C THR A 120 -24.84 10.04 -10.11
N PHE A 121 -25.08 11.27 -10.57
CA PHE A 121 -25.71 11.62 -11.82
C PHE A 121 -24.67 12.19 -12.79
N ALA A 122 -24.86 11.98 -14.10
CA ALA A 122 -23.94 12.45 -15.12
C ALA A 122 -23.98 13.99 -15.24
N HIS A 123 -22.81 14.62 -15.33
CA HIS A 123 -22.65 16.06 -15.52
C HIS A 123 -22.51 16.47 -17.00
N SER A 124 -22.27 15.49 -17.89
CA SER A 124 -22.27 15.70 -19.33
C SER A 124 -22.97 14.55 -20.06
N GLN A 125 -23.33 14.81 -21.32
CA GLN A 125 -23.92 13.78 -22.19
C GLN A 125 -22.92 12.66 -22.49
N GLU A 126 -21.65 13.01 -22.67
CA GLU A 126 -20.54 12.07 -22.85
C GLU A 126 -20.41 11.13 -21.66
N GLU A 127 -20.50 11.67 -20.45
CA GLU A 127 -20.45 10.89 -19.21
C GLU A 127 -21.64 9.93 -19.12
N LEU A 128 -22.85 10.41 -19.40
CA LEU A 128 -24.07 9.59 -19.41
C LEU A 128 -23.98 8.40 -20.39
N GLU A 129 -23.49 8.64 -21.60
CA GLU A 129 -23.36 7.61 -22.64
C GLU A 129 -22.27 6.59 -22.32
N LYS A 130 -21.15 7.04 -21.74
CA LYS A 130 -20.08 6.18 -21.29
C LYS A 130 -20.57 5.15 -20.26
N PHE A 131 -21.31 5.60 -19.24
CA PHE A 131 -21.82 4.72 -18.19
C PHE A 131 -22.99 3.84 -18.67
N ARG A 132 -23.84 4.32 -19.59
CA ARG A 132 -24.88 3.50 -20.24
C ARG A 132 -24.32 2.34 -21.07
N LYS A 133 -23.24 2.58 -21.82
CA LYS A 133 -22.55 1.52 -22.59
C LYS A 133 -21.90 0.49 -21.66
N MET A 134 -21.40 0.93 -20.52
CA MET A 134 -20.76 0.06 -19.53
C MET A 134 -21.76 -0.87 -18.83
N ASN A 135 -22.98 -0.38 -18.50
CA ASN A 135 -24.02 -1.19 -17.83
C ASN A 135 -24.78 -2.16 -18.76
N LYS A 136 -24.51 -2.15 -20.08
CA LYS A 136 -25.12 -3.06 -21.06
C LYS A 136 -24.23 -4.26 -21.41
N ARG A 137 -22.99 -4.28 -20.88
CA ARG A 137 -22.07 -5.42 -20.93
C ARG A 137 -22.24 -6.27 -19.69
#